data_AF-A0A496ZU90-F1
#
_entry.id   AF-A0A496ZU90-F1
#
_cell.length_a   1.000
_cell.length_b   1.000
_cell.length_c   1.000
_cell.angle_alpha   90.00
_cell.angle_beta   90.00
_cell.angle_gamma   90.00
#
_symmetry.space_group_name_H-M   'P 1'
#
loop_
_entity.id
_entity.type
_entity.pdbx_description
1 polymer ?
#
loop_
_entity_poly.entity_id
_entity_poly.type
_entity_poly.pdbx_seq_one_letter_code
_entity_poly.pdbx_strand_id
1 'polypeptide(L)'
;MRFIFLLLFLLTFPILYCDLAPPSNHVTNFTATVDASYNIDLEWVHNDGVLEAEGYYIVARKSFPPTNSDAPAYNNYYEDHLQITINSGNVTVVQAKEPATRTTYEWTGQSNGTYYFDIYPYRTEDEEISYKIDESVPSASAVIDNPLPVILSTFTVSFNMSLPILNWTTQSEQNNQGWNVYRSISDELSSSIQINEPFLIPGAGT
;
A
#
# COMPACT_ATOMS: atom_id res chain seq x y z
N MET A 1 -60.36 -55.84 10.96
CA MET A 1 -60.15 -54.57 10.25
C MET A 1 -58.69 -54.15 10.49
N ARG A 2 -57.78 -54.40 9.55
CA ARG A 2 -56.35 -54.09 9.68
C ARG A 2 -56.09 -52.81 8.88
N PHE A 3 -55.78 -51.72 9.59
CA PHE A 3 -55.33 -50.47 8.98
C PHE A 3 -53.85 -50.61 8.59
N ILE A 4 -53.57 -50.45 7.30
CA ILE A 4 -52.22 -50.25 6.77
C ILE A 4 -51.91 -48.76 6.90
N PHE A 5 -50.90 -48.42 7.70
CA PHE A 5 -50.33 -47.08 7.76
C PHE A 5 -49.36 -46.95 6.58
N LEU A 6 -49.76 -46.20 5.55
CA LEU A 6 -48.86 -45.83 4.45
C LEU A 6 -48.01 -44.65 4.95
N LEU A 7 -46.78 -44.95 5.39
CA LEU A 7 -45.81 -43.94 5.78
C LEU A 7 -45.25 -43.31 4.49
N LEU A 8 -45.74 -42.12 4.14
CA LEU A 8 -45.21 -41.32 3.05
C LEU A 8 -43.87 -40.72 3.50
N PHE A 9 -42.75 -41.32 3.05
CA PHE A 9 -41.42 -40.78 3.28
C PHE A 9 -41.21 -39.59 2.33
N LEU A 10 -41.33 -38.36 2.84
CA LEU A 10 -40.84 -37.18 2.15
C LEU A 10 -39.31 -37.27 2.10
N LEU A 11 -38.79 -37.75 0.97
CA LEU A 11 -37.38 -37.64 0.61
C LEU A 11 -37.07 -36.14 0.42
N THR A 12 -36.61 -35.47 1.47
CA THR A 12 -35.87 -34.22 1.31
C THR A 12 -34.52 -34.58 0.71
N PHE A 13 -34.37 -34.42 -0.60
CA PHE A 13 -33.04 -34.43 -1.21
C PHE A 13 -32.27 -33.26 -0.61
N PRO A 14 -31.10 -33.47 0.02
CA PRO A 14 -30.21 -32.35 0.33
C PRO A 14 -29.86 -31.71 -1.01
N ILE A 15 -30.17 -30.43 -1.15
CA ILE A 15 -29.65 -29.62 -2.25
C ILE A 15 -28.14 -29.61 -2.02
N LEU A 16 -27.38 -30.34 -2.86
CA LEU A 16 -25.94 -30.15 -2.95
C LEU A 16 -25.74 -28.77 -3.58
N TYR A 17 -25.57 -27.76 -2.75
CA TYR A 17 -25.05 -26.48 -3.18
C TYR A 17 -23.61 -26.72 -3.66
N CYS A 18 -23.29 -26.35 -4.89
CA CYS A 18 -21.93 -26.42 -5.40
C CYS A 18 -21.25 -25.11 -5.01
N ASP A 19 -20.18 -25.17 -4.22
CA ASP A 19 -19.39 -23.99 -3.85
C ASP A 19 -18.94 -23.25 -5.12
N LEU A 20 -18.99 -21.91 -5.10
CA LEU A 20 -18.51 -21.08 -6.19
C LEU A 20 -17.01 -21.33 -6.46
N ALA A 21 -16.67 -21.70 -7.69
CA ALA A 21 -15.28 -21.86 -8.09
C ALA A 21 -14.54 -20.51 -8.15
N PRO A 22 -13.30 -20.40 -7.63
CA PRO A 22 -12.51 -19.18 -7.71
C PRO A 22 -12.08 -18.89 -9.16
N PRO A 23 -11.48 -17.72 -9.44
CA PRO A 23 -10.79 -17.48 -10.72
C PRO A 23 -9.81 -18.60 -11.07
N SER A 24 -9.54 -18.82 -12.35
CA SER A 24 -8.66 -19.92 -12.78
C SER A 24 -7.18 -19.67 -12.48
N ASN A 25 -6.76 -18.40 -12.43
CA ASN A 25 -5.38 -17.99 -12.20
C ASN A 25 -5.31 -16.70 -11.38
N HIS A 26 -4.13 -16.46 -10.84
CA HIS A 26 -3.76 -15.18 -10.24
C HIS A 26 -3.54 -14.09 -11.29
N VAL A 27 -3.46 -12.84 -10.84
CA VAL A 27 -2.92 -11.75 -11.66
C VAL A 27 -1.44 -11.97 -11.97
N THR A 28 -0.93 -11.30 -13.01
CA THR A 28 0.51 -11.30 -13.31
C THR A 28 1.08 -9.89 -13.22
N ASN A 29 2.41 -9.77 -13.21
CA ASN A 29 3.11 -8.47 -13.13
C ASN A 29 2.62 -7.55 -11.99
N PHE A 30 2.30 -8.11 -10.82
CA PHE A 30 1.93 -7.30 -9.67
C PHE A 30 3.13 -6.51 -9.16
N THR A 31 3.02 -5.19 -9.13
CA THR A 31 4.08 -4.27 -8.72
C THR A 31 3.56 -3.24 -7.72
N ALA A 32 4.49 -2.69 -6.94
CA ALA A 32 4.26 -1.59 -6.01
C ALA A 32 5.40 -0.59 -6.18
N THR A 33 5.07 0.67 -6.45
CA THR A 33 6.03 1.75 -6.68
C THR A 33 5.66 2.97 -5.85
N VAL A 34 6.66 3.77 -5.45
CA VAL A 34 6.42 5.03 -4.74
C VAL A 34 6.52 6.17 -5.73
N ASP A 35 5.47 7.00 -5.79
CA ASP A 35 5.42 8.14 -6.70
C ASP A 35 6.18 9.36 -6.14
N ALA A 36 6.20 10.46 -6.90
CA ALA A 36 6.86 11.70 -6.49
C ALA A 36 6.19 12.39 -5.27
N SER A 37 4.95 12.01 -4.96
CA SER A 37 4.17 12.51 -3.82
C SER A 37 4.30 11.63 -2.57
N TYR A 38 5.09 10.55 -2.64
CA TYR A 38 5.20 9.51 -1.61
C TYR A 38 3.92 8.68 -1.38
N ASN A 39 3.07 8.58 -2.39
CA ASN A 39 1.98 7.61 -2.47
C ASN A 39 2.52 6.27 -3.01
N ILE A 40 1.80 5.18 -2.75
CA ILE A 40 2.14 3.85 -3.27
C ILE A 40 1.20 3.49 -4.40
N ASP A 41 1.73 3.42 -5.62
CA ASP A 41 1.02 2.97 -6.81
C ASP A 41 1.21 1.47 -6.98
N LEU A 42 0.09 0.75 -7.03
CA LEU A 42 0.01 -0.66 -7.37
C LEU A 42 -0.42 -0.81 -8.82
N GLU A 43 0.19 -1.73 -9.54
CA GLU A 43 -0.19 -2.11 -10.91
C GLU A 43 -0.11 -3.62 -11.08
N TRP A 44 -1.03 -4.20 -11.86
CA TRP A 44 -1.03 -5.62 -12.23
C TRP A 44 -1.63 -5.84 -13.62
N VAL A 45 -1.42 -7.03 -14.19
CA VAL A 45 -2.12 -7.49 -15.39
C VAL A 45 -3.29 -8.37 -14.97
N HIS A 46 -4.47 -8.11 -15.55
CA HIS A 46 -5.70 -8.86 -15.31
C HIS A 46 -5.49 -10.38 -15.48
N ASN A 47 -6.26 -11.19 -14.75
CA ASN A 47 -6.18 -12.62 -14.85
C ASN A 47 -6.84 -13.09 -16.16
N ASP A 48 -6.11 -13.81 -17.00
CA ASP A 48 -6.55 -14.21 -18.35
C ASP A 48 -6.99 -15.68 -18.45
N GLY A 49 -7.33 -16.29 -17.31
CA GLY A 49 -7.75 -17.69 -17.23
C GLY A 49 -9.19 -17.94 -17.67
N VAL A 50 -9.57 -19.23 -17.71
CA VAL A 50 -10.91 -19.67 -18.17
C VAL A 50 -12.05 -19.11 -17.32
N LEU A 51 -11.84 -19.02 -16.01
CA LEU A 51 -12.71 -18.31 -15.08
C LEU A 51 -12.04 -16.97 -14.76
N GLU A 52 -12.53 -15.92 -15.39
CA GLU A 52 -12.09 -14.53 -15.19
C GLU A 52 -12.43 -14.05 -13.77
N ALA A 53 -11.67 -13.08 -13.25
CA ALA A 53 -11.97 -12.47 -11.96
C ALA A 53 -12.98 -11.35 -12.12
N GLU A 54 -13.82 -11.21 -11.12
CA GLU A 54 -14.81 -10.13 -11.00
C GLU A 54 -14.33 -9.03 -10.05
N GLY A 55 -13.19 -9.24 -9.39
CA GLY A 55 -12.49 -8.23 -8.60
C GLY A 55 -11.24 -8.76 -7.92
N TYR A 56 -10.64 -7.94 -7.06
CA TYR A 56 -9.36 -8.22 -6.40
C TYR A 56 -9.37 -7.85 -4.92
N TYR A 57 -8.83 -8.72 -4.07
CA TYR A 57 -8.60 -8.47 -2.66
C TYR A 57 -7.12 -8.22 -2.39
N ILE A 58 -6.75 -7.02 -1.90
CA ILE A 58 -5.34 -6.60 -1.71
C ILE A 58 -4.98 -6.51 -0.23
N VAL A 59 -4.25 -7.50 0.28
CA VAL A 59 -3.69 -7.52 1.64
C VAL A 59 -2.47 -6.63 1.72
N ALA A 60 -2.56 -5.55 2.49
CA ALA A 60 -1.44 -4.64 2.75
C ALA A 60 -0.95 -4.75 4.20
N ARG A 61 0.37 -4.77 4.39
CA ARG A 61 1.03 -4.75 5.70
C ARG A 61 2.21 -3.77 5.73
N LYS A 62 2.51 -3.26 6.93
CA LYS A 62 3.68 -2.42 7.19
C LYS A 62 4.71 -3.19 8.03
N SER A 63 6.00 -3.04 7.69
CA SER A 63 7.17 -3.62 8.38
C SER A 63 7.43 -5.11 8.15
N PHE A 64 6.42 -5.92 7.81
CA PHE A 64 6.59 -7.34 7.49
C PHE A 64 5.60 -7.80 6.41
N PRO A 65 5.94 -8.83 5.62
CA PRO A 65 5.06 -9.34 4.58
C PRO A 65 3.78 -9.99 5.13
N PRO A 66 2.70 -10.05 4.34
CA PRO A 66 1.58 -10.94 4.60
C PRO A 66 2.02 -12.40 4.74
N THR A 67 1.18 -13.17 5.42
CA THR A 67 1.37 -14.59 5.67
C THR A 67 0.10 -15.34 5.29
N ASN A 68 0.17 -16.67 5.19
CA ASN A 68 -1.00 -17.48 4.83
C ASN A 68 -2.21 -17.27 5.76
N SER A 69 -2.02 -16.81 7.00
CA SER A 69 -3.13 -16.48 7.91
C SER A 69 -3.87 -15.18 7.55
N ASP A 70 -3.33 -14.38 6.64
CA ASP A 70 -3.95 -13.14 6.14
C ASP A 70 -4.75 -13.34 4.86
N ALA A 71 -4.63 -14.51 4.23
CA ALA A 71 -5.39 -14.83 3.04
C ALA A 71 -6.90 -14.74 3.31
N PRO A 72 -7.70 -14.23 2.35
CA PRO A 72 -9.14 -14.15 2.52
C PRO A 72 -9.76 -15.55 2.65
N ALA A 73 -10.72 -15.68 3.55
CA ALA A 73 -11.49 -16.92 3.71
C ALA A 73 -12.59 -17.01 2.65
N TYR A 74 -12.94 -18.24 2.28
CA TYR A 74 -14.10 -18.51 1.42
C TYR A 74 -15.38 -17.90 1.99
N ASN A 75 -16.20 -17.31 1.12
CA ASN A 75 -17.48 -16.70 1.45
C ASN A 75 -17.42 -15.66 2.58
N ASN A 76 -16.29 -14.95 2.70
CA ASN A 76 -16.14 -13.86 3.64
C ASN A 76 -15.99 -12.55 2.88
N TYR A 77 -16.85 -11.58 3.20
CA TYR A 77 -16.75 -10.21 2.72
C TYR A 77 -15.96 -9.39 3.73
N TYR A 78 -15.12 -8.51 3.21
CA TYR A 78 -14.28 -7.65 4.01
C TYR A 78 -14.63 -6.19 3.70
N GLU A 79 -14.70 -5.38 4.75
CA GLU A 79 -14.91 -3.94 4.64
C GLU A 79 -13.62 -3.24 4.20
N ASP A 80 -13.79 -2.11 3.52
CA ASP A 80 -12.65 -1.34 3.01
C ASP A 80 -11.90 -0.58 4.12
N HIS A 81 -10.59 -0.80 4.21
CA HIS A 81 -9.69 -0.01 5.06
C HIS A 81 -8.79 0.95 4.29
N LEU A 82 -9.07 2.26 4.39
CA LEU A 82 -8.35 3.31 3.63
C LEU A 82 -6.95 3.64 4.18
N GLN A 83 -6.49 2.96 5.23
CA GLN A 83 -5.22 3.23 5.91
C GLN A 83 -4.50 1.94 6.25
N ILE A 84 -3.21 1.87 5.96
CA ILE A 84 -2.34 0.74 6.32
C ILE A 84 -1.70 1.04 7.68
N THR A 85 -2.21 0.43 8.74
CA THR A 85 -1.62 0.51 10.08
C THR A 85 -0.98 -0.81 10.46
N ILE A 86 -0.16 -0.79 11.52
CA ILE A 86 0.62 -1.96 12.00
C ILE A 86 -0.30 -3.14 12.40
N ASN A 87 -1.62 -2.92 12.52
CA ASN A 87 -2.62 -3.94 12.80
C ASN A 87 -3.95 -3.75 12.03
N SER A 88 -3.99 -2.99 10.92
CA SER A 88 -5.23 -2.89 10.11
C SER A 88 -5.38 -4.15 9.28
N GLY A 89 -5.84 -5.22 9.93
CA GLY A 89 -6.29 -6.41 9.22
C GLY A 89 -7.31 -5.99 8.17
N ASN A 90 -7.14 -6.50 6.95
CA ASN A 90 -8.12 -6.50 5.86
C ASN A 90 -8.24 -5.18 5.08
N VAL A 91 -7.38 -4.97 4.09
CA VAL A 91 -7.76 -4.62 2.71
C VAL A 91 -8.87 -3.58 2.48
N THR A 92 -8.56 -2.48 1.78
CA THR A 92 -9.53 -1.87 0.86
C THR A 92 -9.44 -2.60 -0.46
N VAL A 93 -10.55 -3.20 -0.87
CA VAL A 93 -10.77 -3.57 -2.26
C VAL A 93 -11.45 -2.40 -2.92
N VAL A 94 -10.73 -1.83 -3.87
CA VAL A 94 -11.39 -1.15 -4.95
C VAL A 94 -12.24 -2.19 -5.67
N GLN A 95 -13.57 -2.14 -5.47
CA GLN A 95 -14.49 -2.87 -6.34
C GLN A 95 -14.18 -2.44 -7.78
N ALA A 96 -13.66 -3.34 -8.58
CA ALA A 96 -13.85 -3.29 -10.01
C ALA A 96 -15.18 -4.00 -10.30
N LYS A 97 -16.28 -3.53 -9.66
CA LYS A 97 -17.60 -3.94 -10.11
C LYS A 97 -17.84 -3.22 -11.43
N GLU A 98 -17.57 -3.95 -12.51
CA GLU A 98 -17.79 -3.58 -13.90
C GLU A 98 -16.93 -2.42 -14.44
N PRO A 99 -15.85 -2.73 -15.18
CA PRO A 99 -15.26 -4.06 -15.41
C PRO A 99 -13.98 -4.29 -14.59
N ALA A 100 -13.63 -5.57 -14.44
CA ALA A 100 -12.37 -6.08 -13.89
C ALA A 100 -11.09 -5.59 -14.60
N THR A 101 -11.22 -4.59 -15.49
CA THR A 101 -10.14 -3.89 -16.19
C THR A 101 -9.35 -2.95 -15.31
N ARG A 102 -9.83 -2.61 -14.10
CA ARG A 102 -9.03 -1.80 -13.19
C ARG A 102 -7.85 -2.63 -12.71
N THR A 103 -6.69 -2.24 -13.19
CA THR A 103 -5.40 -2.91 -13.05
C THR A 103 -4.42 -2.08 -12.21
N THR A 104 -4.94 -1.08 -11.51
CA THR A 104 -4.16 -0.15 -10.68
C THR A 104 -4.90 0.24 -9.40
N TYR A 105 -4.13 0.61 -8.36
CA TYR A 105 -4.63 1.19 -7.11
C TYR A 105 -3.58 2.12 -6.50
N GLU A 106 -3.99 3.27 -5.97
CA GLU A 106 -3.10 4.22 -5.28
C GLU A 106 -3.42 4.27 -3.78
N TRP A 107 -2.41 4.04 -2.93
CA TRP A 107 -2.48 4.30 -1.49
C TRP A 107 -1.86 5.66 -1.17
N THR A 108 -2.67 6.57 -0.62
CA THR A 108 -2.22 7.91 -0.23
C THR A 108 -2.07 8.05 1.29
N GLY A 109 -1.34 9.08 1.72
CA GLY A 109 -1.25 9.45 3.14
C GLY A 109 -0.44 8.47 4.01
N GLN A 110 0.39 7.63 3.40
CA GLN A 110 1.23 6.67 4.11
C GLN A 110 2.45 7.36 4.74
N SER A 111 2.90 6.84 5.88
CA SER A 111 4.11 7.34 6.58
C SER A 111 5.33 6.53 6.20
N ASN A 112 6.54 7.07 6.41
CA ASN A 112 7.79 6.35 6.13
C ASN A 112 7.80 4.91 6.66
N GLY A 113 8.35 4.01 5.86
CA GLY A 113 8.49 2.59 6.19
C GLY A 113 8.37 1.68 4.96
N THR A 114 8.54 0.39 5.21
CA THR A 114 8.38 -0.66 4.20
C THR A 114 6.97 -1.23 4.23
N TYR A 115 6.36 -1.32 3.07
CA TYR A 115 5.01 -1.82 2.84
C TYR A 115 5.07 -3.07 1.96
N TYR A 116 4.20 -4.02 2.25
CA TYR A 116 4.11 -5.31 1.57
C TYR A 116 2.67 -5.58 1.20
N PHE A 117 2.48 -6.17 0.03
CA PHE A 117 1.17 -6.38 -0.57
C PHE A 117 1.06 -7.81 -1.11
N ASP A 118 -0.09 -8.44 -0.91
CA ASP A 118 -0.56 -9.60 -1.66
C ASP A 118 -1.87 -9.25 -2.37
N ILE A 119 -2.15 -9.86 -3.52
CA ILE A 119 -3.37 -9.66 -4.27
C ILE A 119 -4.04 -10.99 -4.61
N TYR A 120 -5.35 -11.07 -4.37
CA TYR A 120 -6.17 -12.26 -4.53
C TYR A 120 -7.33 -11.94 -5.47
N PRO A 121 -7.33 -12.41 -6.73
CA PRO A 121 -8.51 -12.27 -7.57
C PRO A 121 -9.67 -13.09 -7.00
N TYR A 122 -10.90 -12.60 -7.16
CA TYR A 122 -12.10 -13.30 -6.73
C TYR A 122 -13.19 -13.34 -7.79
N ARG A 123 -14.10 -14.29 -7.63
CA ARG A 123 -15.39 -14.38 -8.30
C ARG A 123 -16.50 -14.22 -7.29
N THR A 124 -17.66 -13.73 -7.72
CA THR A 124 -18.84 -13.61 -6.88
C THR A 124 -20.10 -14.00 -7.65
N GLU A 125 -20.97 -14.79 -7.02
CA GLU A 125 -22.23 -15.23 -7.61
C GLU A 125 -23.29 -15.23 -6.51
N ASP A 126 -24.43 -14.60 -6.77
CA ASP A 126 -25.47 -14.31 -5.79
C ASP A 126 -24.95 -13.58 -4.54
N GLU A 127 -24.68 -14.34 -3.47
CA GLU A 127 -24.16 -13.86 -2.17
C GLU A 127 -22.88 -14.62 -1.76
N GLU A 128 -22.29 -15.39 -2.68
CA GLU A 128 -21.03 -16.08 -2.46
C GLU A 128 -19.85 -15.32 -3.07
N ILE A 129 -18.70 -15.46 -2.43
CA ILE A 129 -17.42 -14.95 -2.91
C ILE A 129 -16.34 -16.02 -2.76
N SER A 130 -15.57 -16.21 -3.84
CA SER A 130 -14.53 -17.24 -3.92
C SER A 130 -13.23 -16.63 -4.44
N TYR A 131 -12.19 -16.72 -3.60
CA TYR A 131 -10.87 -16.14 -3.84
C TYR A 131 -9.90 -17.19 -4.36
N LYS A 132 -9.05 -16.84 -5.33
CA LYS A 132 -7.90 -17.67 -5.71
C LYS A 132 -6.83 -17.50 -4.61
N ILE A 133 -6.60 -18.54 -3.80
CA ILE A 133 -5.71 -18.52 -2.63
C ILE A 133 -4.60 -19.59 -2.67
N ASP A 134 -4.67 -20.48 -3.64
CA ASP A 134 -3.69 -21.55 -3.88
C ASP A 134 -2.54 -21.05 -4.77
N GLU A 135 -1.59 -21.94 -5.09
CA GLU A 135 -0.37 -21.60 -5.82
C GLU A 135 0.46 -20.50 -5.14
N SER A 136 1.42 -19.93 -5.84
CA SER A 136 2.15 -18.75 -5.36
C SER A 136 1.28 -17.52 -5.57
N VAL A 137 0.83 -16.90 -4.48
CA VAL A 137 0.10 -15.62 -4.52
C VAL A 137 1.05 -14.50 -5.01
N PRO A 138 0.63 -13.62 -5.92
CA PRO A 138 1.42 -12.47 -6.33
C PRO A 138 1.61 -11.49 -5.16
N SER A 139 2.86 -11.12 -4.92
CA SER A 139 3.23 -10.18 -3.87
C SER A 139 4.13 -9.07 -4.40
N ALA A 140 4.03 -7.89 -3.79
CA ALA A 140 4.86 -6.73 -4.10
C ALA A 140 5.25 -5.97 -2.82
N SER A 141 6.25 -5.09 -2.91
CA SER A 141 6.66 -4.26 -1.77
C SER A 141 7.14 -2.89 -2.23
N ALA A 142 6.91 -1.87 -1.40
CA ALA A 142 7.37 -0.51 -1.62
C ALA A 142 8.00 0.06 -0.34
N VAL A 143 8.93 1.01 -0.48
CA VAL A 143 9.57 1.71 0.64
C VAL A 143 9.32 3.19 0.50
N ILE A 144 8.57 3.77 1.44
CA ILE A 144 8.43 5.21 1.56
C ILE A 144 9.52 5.72 2.48
N ASP A 145 10.31 6.67 1.97
CA ASP A 145 11.44 7.25 2.68
C ASP A 145 11.51 8.77 2.48
N ASN A 146 10.39 9.46 2.78
CA ASN A 146 10.28 10.92 2.67
C ASN A 146 11.21 11.61 3.70
N PRO A 147 11.95 12.67 3.34
CA PRO A 147 12.64 13.48 4.33
C PRO A 147 11.66 13.97 5.42
N LEU A 148 12.04 13.75 6.67
CA LEU A 148 11.32 14.36 7.78
C LEU A 148 11.68 15.85 7.86
N PRO A 149 10.78 16.71 8.40
CA PRO A 149 11.12 18.10 8.67
C PRO A 149 12.46 18.21 9.43
N VAL A 150 13.36 19.01 8.86
CA VAL A 150 14.67 19.27 9.45
C VAL A 150 14.52 20.42 10.44
N ILE A 151 14.85 20.16 11.70
CA ILE A 151 14.79 21.17 12.77
C ILE A 151 16.22 21.54 13.16
N LEU A 152 16.50 22.84 13.28
CA LEU A 152 17.76 23.33 13.83
C LEU A 152 17.64 23.61 15.32
N SER A 153 18.52 23.03 16.13
CA SER A 153 18.65 23.39 17.55
C SER A 153 19.50 24.64 17.73
N THR A 154 20.43 24.91 16.80
CA THR A 154 21.21 26.15 16.76
C THR A 154 21.38 26.63 15.33
N PHE A 155 21.44 27.95 15.16
CA PHE A 155 21.88 28.61 13.94
C PHE A 155 22.50 29.95 14.33
N THR A 156 23.83 30.01 14.34
CA THR A 156 24.60 31.11 14.91
C THR A 156 25.73 31.51 13.97
N VAL A 157 26.15 32.75 14.07
CA VAL A 157 27.32 33.26 13.36
C VAL A 157 28.39 33.61 14.38
N SER A 158 29.61 33.15 14.16
CA SER A 158 30.80 33.62 14.85
C SER A 158 31.72 34.34 13.87
N PHE A 159 32.53 35.28 14.35
CA PHE A 159 33.51 35.97 13.52
C PHE A 159 34.90 35.51 13.90
N ASN A 160 35.68 35.06 12.92
CA ASN A 160 37.07 34.71 13.11
C ASN A 160 37.91 35.47 12.08
N MET A 161 38.82 36.33 12.53
CA MET A 161 39.70 37.13 11.67
C MET A 161 38.94 37.82 10.51
N SER A 162 37.81 38.46 10.84
CA SER A 162 36.90 39.14 9.89
C SER A 162 36.15 38.24 8.90
N LEU A 163 36.20 36.92 9.06
CA LEU A 163 35.37 35.98 8.30
C LEU A 163 34.16 35.55 9.13
N PRO A 164 32.92 35.68 8.62
CA PRO A 164 31.76 35.09 9.25
C PRO A 164 31.82 33.57 9.09
N ILE A 165 31.71 32.87 10.21
CA ILE A 165 31.59 31.41 10.29
C ILE A 165 30.16 31.11 10.72
N LEU A 166 29.41 30.45 9.85
CA LEU A 166 28.09 29.96 10.17
C LEU A 166 28.21 28.62 10.89
N ASN A 167 27.58 28.50 12.05
CA ASN A 167 27.55 27.29 12.86
C ASN A 167 26.10 26.92 13.16
N TRP A 168 25.73 25.67 12.90
CA TRP A 168 24.40 25.16 13.20
C TRP A 168 24.47 23.75 13.74
N THR A 169 23.38 23.32 14.33
CA THR A 169 23.20 21.95 14.82
C THR A 169 21.78 21.54 14.48
N THR A 170 21.62 20.37 13.88
CA THR A 170 20.32 19.78 13.59
C THR A 170 19.81 19.02 14.81
N GLN A 171 18.52 19.15 15.08
CA GLN A 171 17.79 18.33 16.06
C GLN A 171 17.24 17.06 15.40
N SER A 172 16.82 17.16 14.14
CA SER A 172 16.40 16.05 13.28
C SER A 172 16.94 16.27 11.88
N GLU A 173 17.38 15.21 11.23
CA GLU A 173 17.81 15.22 9.84
C GLU A 173 17.68 13.79 9.30
N GLN A 174 16.66 13.54 8.45
CA GLN A 174 16.46 12.26 7.80
C GLN A 174 16.33 12.50 6.30
N ASN A 175 17.15 11.81 5.51
CA ASN A 175 17.22 11.92 4.04
C ASN A 175 17.38 13.36 3.52
N ASN A 176 18.04 14.21 4.29
CA ASN A 176 18.36 15.54 3.83
C ASN A 176 19.49 15.47 2.81
N GLN A 177 19.24 15.84 1.55
CA GLN A 177 20.23 15.84 0.49
C GLN A 177 21.36 16.86 0.72
N GLY A 178 21.11 17.86 1.56
CA GLY A 178 22.08 18.86 1.95
C GLY A 178 21.46 20.23 2.15
N TRP A 179 22.32 21.25 2.23
CA TRP A 179 21.96 22.59 2.60
C TRP A 179 22.37 23.59 1.55
N ASN A 180 21.44 24.48 1.23
CA ASN A 180 21.74 25.74 0.58
C ASN A 180 21.84 26.85 1.62
N VAL A 181 22.83 27.71 1.46
CA VAL A 181 23.01 28.90 2.28
C VAL A 181 22.76 30.11 1.41
N TYR A 182 21.82 30.93 1.86
CA TYR A 182 21.45 32.18 1.21
C TYR A 182 21.92 33.35 2.08
N ARG A 183 22.40 34.40 1.43
CA ARG A 183 22.84 35.65 2.08
C ARG A 183 22.18 36.83 1.40
N SER A 184 21.67 37.77 2.19
CA SER A 184 21.18 39.07 1.71
C SER A 184 21.62 40.20 2.65
N ILE A 185 21.53 41.43 2.15
CA ILE A 185 21.59 42.67 2.94
C ILE A 185 20.19 43.21 3.26
N SER A 186 19.15 42.53 2.80
CA SER A 186 17.73 42.83 3.02
C SER A 186 17.06 41.62 3.66
N ASP A 187 15.96 41.85 4.38
CA ASP A 187 15.16 40.78 5.01
C ASP A 187 14.28 40.02 4.00
N GLU A 188 14.25 40.43 2.74
CA GLU A 188 13.47 39.78 1.68
C GLU A 188 14.23 38.58 1.09
N LEU A 189 13.70 37.36 1.23
CA LEU A 189 14.32 36.15 0.70
C LEU A 189 14.55 36.22 -0.82
N SER A 190 13.63 36.88 -1.54
CA SER A 190 13.71 37.07 -3.00
C SER A 190 14.93 37.89 -3.44
N SER A 191 15.52 38.67 -2.52
CA SER A 191 16.76 39.44 -2.75
C SER A 191 18.03 38.67 -2.40
N SER A 192 17.90 37.48 -1.83
CA SER A 192 19.03 36.70 -1.36
C SER A 192 19.81 36.04 -2.49
N ILE A 193 21.10 35.84 -2.26
CA ILE A 193 22.01 35.16 -3.18
C ILE A 193 22.46 33.88 -2.50
N GLN A 194 22.36 32.75 -3.22
CA GLN A 194 22.92 31.48 -2.78
C GLN A 194 24.45 31.53 -2.85
N ILE A 195 25.13 31.18 -1.76
CA ILE A 195 26.58 31.34 -1.64
C ILE A 195 27.37 30.04 -1.82
N ASN A 196 26.71 28.88 -1.78
CA ASN A 196 27.35 27.57 -1.88
C ASN A 196 27.26 26.94 -3.28
N GLU A 197 26.80 27.67 -4.30
CA GLU A 197 26.79 27.17 -5.68
C GLU A 197 28.20 26.76 -6.17
N PRO A 198 28.35 25.67 -6.94
CA PRO A 198 27.30 24.78 -7.45
C PRO A 198 26.98 23.57 -6.56
N PHE A 199 27.50 23.53 -5.32
CA PHE A 199 27.51 22.32 -4.50
C PHE A 199 26.70 22.48 -3.21
N LEU A 200 25.86 21.48 -2.90
CA LEU A 200 25.20 21.42 -1.60
C LEU A 200 26.23 21.23 -0.48
N ILE A 201 26.00 21.88 0.65
CA ILE A 201 26.68 21.49 1.89
C ILE A 201 26.04 20.18 2.35
N PRO A 202 26.78 19.08 2.50
CA PRO A 202 26.20 17.79 2.86
C PRO A 202 25.43 17.83 4.18
N GLY A 203 24.37 17.03 4.28
CA GLY A 203 23.60 16.86 5.51
C GLY A 203 24.34 15.99 6.53
N ALA A 204 24.03 16.15 7.82
CA ALA A 204 24.56 15.24 8.84
C ALA A 204 23.77 13.91 8.80
N GLY A 205 24.17 13.01 7.90
CA GLY A 205 23.50 11.71 7.70
C GLY A 205 23.50 11.18 6.26
N THR A 206 24.07 11.94 5.31
CA THR A 206 24.35 11.48 3.94
C THR A 206 25.69 10.76 3.82
#